data_AF-A0A970K387-F1
#
_entry.id   AF-A0A970K387-F1
#
_cell.length_a   1.000
_cell.length_b   1.000
_cell.length_c   1.000
_cell.angle_alpha   90.00
_cell.angle_beta   90.00
_cell.angle_gamma   90.00
#
_symmetry.space_group_name_H-M   'P 1'
#
loop_
_entity.id
_entity.type
_entity.pdbx_description
1 polymer ?
#
loop_
_entity_poly.entity_id
_entity_poly.type
_entity_poly.pdbx_seq_one_letter_code
_entity_poly.pdbx_strand_id
1 'polypeptide(L)'
;MRTLSFVSKFLMWALLMVYSVFQVLAVFGIMGSNADIIKAGQGGRTVSPIPLIAATILMLAAVILFAALAKRKYIGLIVSVVASAVMLMVALELGRQFPPSVSATGTVGLTTWKLVWRHIGIAGVSLFMLVAWLADRQLEKAYSRSREGKNGYDLSGQPLFRSLDDPGAAQQEKPKPKRSIRERIRKQRENQ
;
A
#
# COMPACT_ATOMS: atom_id res chain seq x y z
N MET A 1 -13.51 -5.75 -2.82
CA MET A 1 -12.23 -5.69 -3.56
C MET A 1 -11.81 -4.25 -3.89
N ARG A 2 -12.61 -3.45 -4.61
CA ARG A 2 -12.27 -2.03 -4.89
C ARG A 2 -12.09 -1.18 -3.63
N THR A 3 -13.00 -1.32 -2.66
CA THR A 3 -12.90 -0.67 -1.34
C THR A 3 -11.65 -1.11 -0.56
N LEU A 4 -11.32 -2.41 -0.58
CA LEU A 4 -10.13 -2.93 0.09
C LEU A 4 -8.84 -2.31 -0.49
N SER A 5 -8.72 -2.22 -1.82
CA SER A 5 -7.57 -1.57 -2.47
C SER A 5 -7.48 -0.08 -2.11
N PHE A 6 -8.60 0.64 -2.09
CA PHE A 6 -8.65 2.05 -1.71
C PHE A 6 -8.24 2.25 -0.24
N VAL A 7 -8.84 1.49 0.68
CA VAL A 7 -8.55 1.56 2.12
C VAL A 7 -7.08 1.20 2.38
N SER A 8 -6.54 0.18 1.72
CA SER A 8 -5.14 -0.21 1.89
C SER A 8 -4.17 0.86 1.39
N LYS A 9 -4.48 1.54 0.28
CA LYS A 9 -3.68 2.68 -0.22
C LYS A 9 -3.78 3.89 0.71
N PHE A 10 -4.97 4.17 1.24
CA PHE A 10 -5.16 5.23 2.22
C PHE A 10 -4.35 4.96 3.50
N LEU A 11 -4.44 3.75 4.05
CA LEU A 11 -3.67 3.34 5.23
C LEU A 11 -2.17 3.36 4.99
N MET A 12 -1.70 2.94 3.80
CA MET A 12 -0.30 3.06 3.39
C MET A 12 0.19 4.52 3.47
N TRP A 13 -0.55 5.47 2.89
CA TRP A 13 -0.19 6.89 2.95
C TRP A 13 -0.26 7.46 4.37
N ALA A 14 -1.29 7.10 5.14
CA ALA A 14 -1.43 7.53 6.53
C ALA A 14 -0.27 7.03 7.40
N LEU A 15 0.12 5.76 7.25
CA LEU A 15 1.27 5.21 7.96
C LEU A 15 2.59 5.82 7.50
N LEU A 16 2.76 6.10 6.20
CA LEU A 16 3.95 6.80 5.71
C LEU A 16 4.07 8.18 6.36
N MET A 17 2.97 8.93 6.47
CA MET A 17 2.96 10.24 7.12
C MET A 17 3.36 10.14 8.60
N VAL A 18 2.68 9.27 9.36
CA VAL A 18 2.97 9.04 10.79
C VAL A 18 4.42 8.59 10.99
N TYR A 19 4.89 7.67 10.16
CA TYR A 19 6.27 7.20 10.19
C TYR A 19 7.27 8.33 9.90
N SER A 20 6.99 9.16 8.90
CA SER A 20 7.86 10.28 8.54
C SER A 20 8.02 11.26 9.71
N VAL A 21 6.94 11.53 10.45
CA VAL A 21 6.99 12.34 11.68
C VAL A 21 7.88 11.70 12.74
N PHE A 22 7.71 10.41 13.01
CA PHE A 22 8.56 9.70 13.97
C PHE A 22 10.03 9.71 13.57
N GLN A 23 10.31 9.62 12.27
CA GLN A 23 11.65 9.64 11.75
C GLN A 23 12.33 11.00 11.91
N VAL A 24 11.61 12.09 11.64
CA VAL A 24 12.08 13.46 11.89
C VAL A 24 12.39 13.63 13.38
N LEU A 25 11.51 13.18 14.27
CA LEU A 25 11.76 13.21 15.71
C LEU A 25 12.97 12.37 16.13
N ALA A 26 13.21 11.22 15.49
CA ALA A 26 14.38 10.38 15.75
C ALA A 26 15.68 11.07 15.31
N VAL A 27 15.69 11.70 14.13
CA VAL A 27 16.84 12.49 13.65
C VAL A 27 17.13 13.64 14.62
N PHE A 28 16.12 14.41 15.03
CA PHE A 28 16.32 15.49 16.00
C PHE A 28 16.83 14.97 17.35
N GLY A 29 16.33 13.82 17.81
CA GLY A 29 16.83 13.18 19.03
C GLY A 29 18.31 12.79 18.96
N ILE A 30 18.73 12.21 17.83
CA ILE A 30 20.14 11.84 17.60
C ILE A 30 21.01 13.09 17.52
N MET A 31 20.58 14.13 16.79
CA MET A 31 21.31 15.39 16.67
C MET A 31 21.46 16.10 18.02
N GLY A 32 20.40 16.14 18.83
CA GLY A 32 20.45 16.68 20.19
C GLY A 32 21.42 15.90 21.08
N SER A 33 21.33 14.58 21.08
CA SER A 33 22.24 13.72 21.85
C SER A 33 23.70 13.89 21.43
N ASN A 34 23.97 14.03 20.13
CA ASN A 34 25.32 14.27 19.62
C ASN A 34 25.87 15.62 20.09
N ALA A 35 25.04 16.67 20.12
CA ALA A 35 25.45 17.98 20.60
C ALA A 35 25.87 17.94 22.08
N ASP A 36 25.15 17.17 22.91
CA ASP A 36 25.49 17.01 24.34
C ASP A 36 26.78 16.19 24.53
N ILE A 37 26.99 15.14 23.74
CA ILE A 37 28.22 14.32 23.77
C ILE A 37 29.45 15.12 23.33
N ILE A 38 29.32 15.98 22.32
CA ILE A 38 30.39 16.88 21.86
C ILE A 38 30.74 17.89 22.95
N LYS A 39 29.72 18.48 23.61
CA LYS A 39 29.93 19.40 24.75
C LYS A 39 30.60 18.70 25.94
N ALA A 40 30.32 17.40 26.14
CA ALA A 40 30.94 16.59 27.18
C ALA A 40 32.36 16.09 26.83
N GLY A 41 32.93 16.47 25.68
CA GLY A 41 34.30 16.11 25.28
C GLY A 41 34.46 14.66 24.82
N GLN A 42 33.37 13.91 24.63
CA GLN A 42 33.39 12.49 24.23
C GLN A 42 33.09 12.31 22.72
N GLY A 43 33.74 13.10 21.87
CA GLY A 43 33.46 13.18 20.42
C GLY A 43 33.56 11.86 19.64
N GLY A 44 34.19 10.82 20.20
CA GLY A 44 34.30 9.49 19.59
C GLY A 44 33.03 8.62 19.64
N ARG A 45 31.96 9.05 20.32
CA ARG A 45 30.67 8.30 20.42
C ARG A 45 29.52 8.96 19.66
N THR A 46 29.81 9.73 18.63
CA THR A 46 28.77 10.38 17.83
C THR A 46 28.06 9.35 16.94
N VAL A 47 26.72 9.38 16.98
CA VAL A 47 25.87 8.47 16.20
C VAL A 47 25.49 9.14 14.89
N SER A 48 25.79 8.51 13.75
CA SER A 48 25.47 9.10 12.45
C SER A 48 23.97 8.94 12.12
N PRO A 49 23.22 10.03 11.83
CA PRO A 49 21.84 9.95 11.38
C PRO A 49 21.70 9.55 9.90
N ILE A 50 22.81 9.43 9.17
CA ILE A 50 22.81 9.20 7.71
C ILE A 50 22.06 7.91 7.31
N PRO A 51 22.28 6.73 7.96
CA PRO A 51 21.59 5.51 7.58
C PRO A 51 20.07 5.62 7.75
N LEU A 52 19.65 6.34 8.81
CA LEU A 52 18.26 6.60 9.12
C LEU A 52 17.60 7.45 8.01
N ILE A 53 18.27 8.52 7.58
CA ILE A 53 17.78 9.40 6.51
C ILE A 53 17.72 8.63 5.18
N ALA A 54 18.79 7.90 4.84
CA ALA A 54 18.88 7.13 3.60
C ALA A 54 17.74 6.11 3.47
N ALA A 55 17.46 5.35 4.53
CA ALA A 55 16.39 4.36 4.52
C ALA A 55 14.99 5.01 4.43
N THR A 56 14.83 6.22 4.95
CA THR A 56 13.58 7.00 4.82
C THR A 56 13.33 7.45 3.39
N ILE A 57 14.36 7.99 2.74
CA ILE A 57 14.31 8.39 1.34
C ILE A 57 14.02 7.17 0.46
N LEU A 58 14.65 6.03 0.77
CA LEU A 58 14.41 4.78 0.07
C LEU A 58 12.95 4.31 0.21
N MET A 59 12.36 4.42 1.42
CA MET A 59 10.95 4.09 1.64
C MET A 59 9.99 5.06 0.92
N LEU A 60 10.28 6.36 0.94
CA LEU A 60 9.54 7.36 0.16
C LEU A 60 9.56 7.04 -1.32
N ALA A 61 10.74 6.75 -1.88
CA ALA A 61 10.89 6.33 -3.26
C ALA A 61 10.09 5.06 -3.55
N ALA A 62 10.09 4.07 -2.65
CA ALA A 62 9.33 2.83 -2.79
C ALA A 62 7.82 3.10 -2.91
N VAL A 63 7.26 3.94 -2.04
CA VAL A 63 5.84 4.28 -2.04
C VAL A 63 5.46 5.08 -3.29
N ILE A 64 6.29 6.06 -3.68
CA ILE A 64 6.08 6.84 -4.91
C ILE A 64 6.09 5.90 -6.13
N LEU A 65 7.07 5.00 -6.22
CA LEU A 65 7.20 4.07 -7.34
C LEU A 65 6.01 3.10 -7.41
N PHE A 66 5.50 2.65 -6.27
CA PHE A 66 4.28 1.85 -6.18
C PHE A 66 3.03 2.60 -6.63
N ALA A 67 2.90 3.87 -6.26
CA ALA A 67 1.78 4.70 -6.63
C ALA A 67 1.81 5.09 -8.12
N ALA A 68 2.98 5.45 -8.65
CA ALA A 68 3.17 5.92 -10.02
C ALA A 68 3.13 4.79 -11.06
N LEU A 69 3.68 3.60 -10.75
CA LEU A 69 3.77 2.51 -11.72
C LEU A 69 2.52 1.61 -11.69
N ALA A 70 1.45 2.03 -12.36
CA ALA A 70 0.19 1.29 -12.39
C ALA A 70 0.34 -0.19 -12.81
N LYS A 71 1.22 -0.49 -13.79
CA LYS A 71 1.47 -1.84 -14.33
C LYS A 71 2.57 -2.63 -13.61
N ARG A 72 3.54 -1.95 -13.01
CA ARG A 72 4.74 -2.58 -12.39
C ARG A 72 4.89 -2.24 -10.91
N LYS A 73 3.77 -2.22 -10.19
CA LYS A 73 3.70 -1.93 -8.74
C LYS A 73 4.61 -2.83 -7.89
N TYR A 74 4.89 -4.05 -8.34
CA TYR A 74 5.77 -4.99 -7.65
C TYR A 74 7.19 -4.44 -7.43
N ILE A 75 7.67 -3.52 -8.28
CA ILE A 75 9.00 -2.91 -8.12
C ILE A 75 9.02 -2.07 -6.84
N GLY A 76 8.03 -1.20 -6.65
CA GLY A 76 7.90 -0.40 -5.42
C GLY A 76 7.75 -1.28 -4.18
N LEU A 77 7.08 -2.42 -4.29
CA LEU A 77 6.93 -3.39 -3.20
C LEU A 77 8.26 -4.07 -2.83
N ILE A 78 9.07 -4.47 -3.81
CA ILE A 78 10.40 -5.06 -3.53
C ILE A 78 11.28 -4.03 -2.83
N VAL A 79 11.30 -2.79 -3.33
CA VAL A 79 12.08 -1.70 -2.72
C VAL A 79 11.60 -1.40 -1.30
N SER A 80 10.28 -1.46 -1.02
CA SER A 80 9.76 -1.22 0.32
C SER A 80 10.19 -2.31 1.31
N VAL A 81 10.23 -3.57 0.88
CA VAL A 81 10.73 -4.69 1.69
C VAL A 81 12.22 -4.49 2.02
N VAL A 82 13.03 -4.11 1.03
CA VAL A 82 14.45 -3.81 1.24
C VAL A 82 14.63 -2.64 2.20
N ALA A 83 13.87 -1.55 2.02
CA ALA A 83 13.91 -0.39 2.92
C ALA A 83 13.52 -0.76 4.36
N SER A 84 12.53 -1.65 4.52
CA SER A 84 12.10 -2.15 5.83
C SER A 84 13.19 -2.98 6.51
N ALA A 85 13.91 -3.82 5.74
CA ALA A 85 15.02 -4.61 6.25
C ALA A 85 16.21 -3.73 6.67
N VAL A 86 16.57 -2.72 5.86
CA VAL A 86 17.61 -1.75 6.21
C VAL A 86 17.24 -1.00 7.49
N MET A 87 15.99 -0.56 7.61
CA MET A 87 15.55 0.10 8.84
C MET A 87 15.56 -0.79 10.06
N LEU A 88 15.29 -2.09 9.92
CA LEU A 88 15.43 -3.04 11.02
C LEU A 88 16.89 -3.13 11.49
N MET A 89 17.86 -3.15 10.56
CA MET A 89 19.29 -3.14 10.90
C MET A 89 19.68 -1.85 11.64
N VAL A 90 19.27 -0.68 11.13
CA VAL A 90 19.52 0.62 11.78
C VAL A 90 18.87 0.67 13.16
N ALA A 91 17.66 0.15 13.29
CA ALA A 91 16.95 0.08 14.56
C ALA A 91 17.72 -0.76 15.60
N LEU A 92 18.20 -1.94 15.21
CA LEU A 92 19.01 -2.79 16.09
C LEU A 92 20.34 -2.13 16.49
N GLU A 93 20.98 -1.43 15.55
CA GLU A 93 22.21 -0.68 15.83
C GLU A 93 21.98 0.46 16.83
N LEU A 94 20.94 1.27 16.62
CA LEU A 94 20.55 2.33 17.56
C LEU A 94 20.19 1.77 18.94
N GLY A 95 19.55 0.61 19.02
CA GLY A 95 19.26 -0.06 20.27
C GLY A 95 20.52 -0.50 21.03
N ARG A 96 21.58 -0.86 20.32
CA ARG A 96 22.88 -1.19 20.93
C ARG A 96 23.65 0.05 21.40
N GLN A 97 23.53 1.17 20.68
CA GLN A 97 24.24 2.41 20.98
C GLN A 97 23.60 3.22 22.11
N PHE A 98 22.29 3.10 22.30
CA PHE A 98 21.54 3.78 23.38
C PHE A 98 20.93 2.77 24.37
N PRO A 99 21.76 2.03 25.15
CA PRO A 99 21.26 1.05 26.09
C PRO A 99 20.36 1.72 27.15
N PRO A 100 19.29 1.04 27.59
CA PRO A 100 18.44 1.56 28.65
C PRO A 100 19.26 1.71 29.94
N SER A 101 19.44 2.94 30.41
CA SER A 101 20.08 3.23 31.69
C SER A 101 19.01 3.61 32.72
N VAL A 102 19.21 3.22 33.98
CA VAL A 102 18.34 3.65 35.07
C VAL A 102 18.96 4.91 35.65
N SER A 103 18.26 6.05 35.58
CA SER A 103 18.68 7.30 36.21
C SER A 103 17.82 7.58 37.45
N ALA A 104 18.28 8.51 38.30
CA ALA A 104 17.58 8.92 39.52
C ALA A 104 16.14 9.45 39.28
N THR A 105 15.80 9.87 38.07
CA THR A 105 14.48 10.40 37.68
C THR A 105 13.61 9.38 36.94
N GLY A 106 14.08 8.13 36.78
CA GLY A 106 13.41 7.04 36.05
C GLY A 106 14.32 6.33 35.04
N THR A 107 13.79 5.33 34.31
CA THR A 107 14.51 4.66 33.22
C THR A 107 14.71 5.61 32.04
N VAL A 108 15.95 6.04 31.82
CA VAL A 108 16.36 6.94 30.73
C VAL A 108 17.17 6.13 29.71
N GLY A 109 16.57 5.93 28.55
CA GLY A 109 17.19 5.23 27.41
C GLY A 109 16.16 4.62 26.48
N LEU A 110 16.60 4.24 25.28
CA LEU A 110 15.76 3.57 24.29
C LEU A 110 15.61 2.10 24.70
N THR A 111 14.50 1.78 25.35
CA THR A 111 14.12 0.37 25.48
C THR A 111 13.89 -0.21 24.09
N THR A 112 14.35 -1.43 23.85
CA THR A 112 14.16 -2.16 22.59
C THR A 112 12.68 -2.15 22.17
N TRP A 113 11.76 -2.19 23.13
CA TRP A 113 10.32 -2.06 22.89
C TRP A 113 9.89 -0.70 22.31
N LYS A 114 10.38 0.43 22.86
CA LYS A 114 10.08 1.78 22.31
C LYS A 114 10.65 1.93 20.91
N LEU A 115 11.83 1.35 20.69
CA LEU A 115 12.52 1.40 19.41
C LEU A 115 11.79 0.53 18.36
N VAL A 116 11.42 -0.70 18.70
CA VAL A 116 10.62 -1.58 17.86
C VAL A 116 9.25 -0.97 17.56
N TRP A 117 8.55 -0.41 18.55
CA TRP A 117 7.24 0.20 18.35
C TRP A 117 7.29 1.42 17.42
N ARG A 118 8.33 2.27 17.52
CA ARG A 118 8.53 3.40 16.61
C ARG A 118 8.87 2.98 15.18
N HIS A 119 9.57 1.86 15.00
CA HIS A 119 10.05 1.43 13.69
C HIS A 119 9.18 0.35 13.03
N ILE A 120 8.25 -0.30 13.75
CA ILE A 120 7.23 -1.20 13.18
C ILE A 120 6.37 -0.50 12.10
N GLY A 121 6.20 0.83 12.21
CA GLY A 121 5.47 1.62 11.22
C GLY A 121 5.97 1.41 9.80
N ILE A 122 7.29 1.20 9.60
CA ILE A 122 7.86 0.99 8.26
C ILE A 122 7.46 -0.36 7.67
N ALA A 123 7.43 -1.41 8.49
CA ALA A 123 6.96 -2.72 8.08
C ALA A 123 5.45 -2.70 7.78
N GLY A 124 4.70 -1.88 8.53
CA GLY A 124 3.29 -1.59 8.27
C GLY A 124 3.06 -1.06 6.85
N VAL A 125 3.85 -0.07 6.41
CA VAL A 125 3.76 0.47 5.04
C VAL A 125 3.91 -0.63 3.99
N SER A 126 4.96 -1.46 4.11
CA SER A 126 5.19 -2.60 3.21
C SER A 126 4.05 -3.62 3.22
N LEU A 127 3.47 -3.90 4.39
CA LEU A 127 2.34 -4.81 4.52
C LEU A 127 1.10 -4.27 3.81
N PHE A 128 0.76 -2.99 3.99
CA PHE A 128 -0.38 -2.38 3.30
C PHE A 128 -0.14 -2.22 1.78
N MET A 129 1.11 -2.04 1.34
CA MET A 129 1.47 -2.12 -0.08
C MET A 129 1.21 -3.53 -0.64
N LEU A 130 1.59 -4.58 0.10
CA LEU A 130 1.34 -5.96 -0.30
C LEU A 130 -0.15 -6.28 -0.40
N VAL A 131 -0.94 -5.89 0.61
CA VAL A 131 -2.40 -6.09 0.62
C VAL A 131 -3.06 -5.32 -0.54
N ALA A 132 -2.65 -4.07 -0.77
CA ALA A 132 -3.15 -3.27 -1.89
C ALA A 132 -2.83 -3.92 -3.25
N TRP A 133 -1.62 -4.44 -3.40
CA TRP A 133 -1.18 -5.12 -4.61
C TRP A 133 -1.96 -6.42 -4.87
N LEU A 134 -2.15 -7.24 -3.83
CA LEU A 134 -2.95 -8.47 -3.93
C LEU A 134 -4.41 -8.16 -4.31
N ALA A 135 -5.01 -7.14 -3.68
CA ALA A 135 -6.36 -6.70 -3.99
C ALA A 135 -6.50 -6.21 -5.44
N ASP A 136 -5.53 -5.43 -5.93
CA ASP A 136 -5.49 -4.96 -7.33
C ASP A 136 -5.34 -6.14 -8.30
N ARG A 137 -4.49 -7.12 -7.99
CA ARG A 137 -4.30 -8.31 -8.85
C ARG A 137 -5.54 -9.20 -8.92
N GLN A 138 -6.29 -9.31 -7.82
CA GLN A 138 -7.56 -10.04 -7.82
C GLN A 138 -8.64 -9.31 -8.63
N LEU A 139 -8.69 -7.97 -8.56
CA LEU A 139 -9.56 -7.16 -9.40
C LEU A 139 -9.23 -7.34 -10.88
N GLU A 140 -7.95 -7.26 -11.25
CA GLU A 140 -7.52 -7.41 -12.64
C GLU A 140 -7.90 -8.78 -13.20
N LYS A 141 -7.68 -9.87 -12.43
CA LYS A 141 -8.15 -11.21 -12.80
C LYS A 141 -9.67 -11.28 -12.98
N ALA A 142 -10.45 -10.67 -12.09
CA ALA A 142 -11.91 -10.65 -12.19
C ALA A 142 -12.38 -9.84 -13.41
N TYR A 143 -11.73 -8.71 -13.70
CA TYR A 143 -11.97 -7.91 -14.90
C TYR A 143 -11.66 -8.68 -16.18
N SER A 144 -10.49 -9.32 -16.27
CA SER A 144 -10.11 -10.12 -17.43
C SER A 144 -11.09 -11.27 -17.69
N ARG A 145 -11.49 -12.02 -16.65
CA ARG A 145 -12.50 -13.09 -16.78
C ARG A 145 -13.86 -12.56 -17.24
N SER A 146 -14.29 -11.40 -16.75
CA SER A 146 -15.54 -10.77 -17.18
C SER A 146 -15.52 -10.28 -18.63
N ARG A 147 -14.31 -10.10 -19.19
CA ARG A 147 -14.05 -9.64 -20.55
C ARG A 147 -13.84 -10.82 -21.51
N GLU A 148 -13.25 -11.92 -21.05
CA GLU A 148 -13.17 -13.18 -21.80
C GLU A 148 -14.56 -13.78 -22.10
N GLY A 149 -15.53 -13.61 -21.19
CA GLY A 149 -16.93 -13.99 -21.44
C GLY A 149 -17.75 -12.98 -22.26
N LYS A 150 -17.17 -11.82 -22.57
CA LYS A 150 -17.76 -10.78 -23.41
C LYS A 150 -16.81 -10.53 -24.56
N ASN A 151 -16.79 -11.47 -25.51
CA ASN A 151 -16.23 -11.21 -26.83
C ASN A 151 -16.70 -9.82 -27.26
N GLY A 152 -15.73 -8.97 -27.61
CA GLY A 152 -15.96 -7.59 -27.99
C GLY A 152 -17.00 -7.51 -29.11
N TYR A 153 -17.47 -6.29 -29.38
CA TYR A 153 -18.24 -6.01 -30.59
C TYR A 153 -17.59 -6.77 -31.76
N ASP A 154 -18.36 -7.67 -32.35
CA ASP A 154 -17.88 -8.49 -33.45
C ASP A 154 -17.64 -7.56 -34.63
N LEU A 155 -16.37 -7.19 -34.84
CA LEU A 155 -15.94 -6.36 -35.97
C LEU A 155 -15.74 -7.20 -37.23
N SER A 156 -16.18 -8.47 -37.25
CA SER A 156 -16.12 -9.37 -38.41
C SER A 156 -16.98 -8.93 -39.61
N GLY A 157 -17.55 -7.72 -39.57
CA GLY A 157 -18.39 -7.18 -40.65
C GLY A 157 -19.79 -7.80 -40.68
N GLN A 158 -20.16 -8.61 -39.68
CA GLN A 158 -21.54 -9.07 -39.55
C GLN A 158 -22.44 -7.89 -39.16
N PRO A 159 -23.58 -7.70 -39.83
CA PRO A 159 -24.46 -6.56 -39.59
C PRO A 159 -24.93 -6.56 -38.14
N LEU A 160 -24.64 -5.47 -37.42
CA LEU A 160 -25.01 -5.24 -36.02
C LEU A 160 -26.54 -5.27 -35.79
N PHE A 161 -27.31 -5.19 -36.88
CA PHE A 161 -28.75 -5.30 -36.91
C PHE A 161 -29.13 -6.34 -37.98
N ARG A 162 -29.33 -7.60 -37.57
CA ARG A 162 -30.15 -8.52 -38.37
C ARG A 162 -31.60 -8.09 -38.22
N SER A 163 -32.27 -7.85 -39.34
CA SER A 163 -33.72 -7.64 -39.38
C SER A 163 -34.42 -8.82 -38.70
N LEU A 164 -35.56 -8.56 -38.04
CA LEU A 164 -36.33 -9.58 -37.31
C LEU A 164 -36.81 -10.76 -38.17
N ASP A 165 -36.58 -10.70 -39.48
CA ASP A 165 -37.05 -11.66 -40.48
C ASP A 165 -35.99 -12.71 -40.86
N ASP A 166 -34.83 -12.74 -40.20
CA ASP A 166 -33.78 -13.73 -40.47
C ASP A 166 -34.08 -15.08 -39.77
N PRO A 167 -34.43 -16.16 -40.50
CA PRO A 167 -34.89 -17.43 -39.92
C PRO A 167 -33.81 -18.17 -39.10
N GLY A 168 -32.56 -17.70 -39.10
CA GLY A 168 -31.48 -18.21 -38.26
C GLY A 168 -31.33 -17.53 -36.88
N ALA A 169 -32.09 -16.46 -36.59
CA ALA A 169 -31.91 -15.66 -35.37
C ALA A 169 -32.55 -16.25 -34.10
N ALA A 170 -33.22 -17.40 -34.18
CA ALA A 170 -34.02 -17.95 -33.09
C ALA A 170 -33.23 -18.61 -31.93
N GLN A 171 -31.91 -18.79 -32.06
CA GLN A 171 -31.12 -19.55 -31.07
C GLN A 171 -30.09 -18.73 -30.27
N GLN A 172 -29.98 -17.41 -30.47
CA GLN A 172 -29.15 -16.60 -29.57
C GLN A 172 -29.93 -16.25 -28.30
N GLU A 173 -29.42 -16.75 -27.17
CA GLU A 173 -29.96 -16.54 -25.83
C GLU A 173 -30.37 -15.08 -25.62
N LYS A 174 -31.68 -14.87 -25.44
CA LYS A 174 -32.24 -13.56 -25.10
C LYS A 174 -31.49 -13.02 -23.87
N PRO A 175 -30.82 -11.86 -23.96
CA PRO A 175 -30.09 -11.32 -22.82
C PRO A 175 -31.05 -11.12 -21.65
N LYS A 176 -30.74 -11.76 -20.51
CA LYS A 176 -31.59 -11.69 -19.30
C LYS A 176 -31.83 -10.20 -18.96
N PRO A 177 -33.09 -9.73 -18.93
CA PRO A 177 -33.38 -8.33 -18.71
C PRO A 177 -32.89 -7.89 -17.32
N LYS A 178 -32.38 -6.65 -17.24
CA LYS A 178 -32.00 -6.01 -15.97
C LYS A 178 -33.17 -6.08 -14.98
N ARG A 179 -32.86 -6.24 -13.69
CA ARG A 179 -33.86 -6.44 -12.61
C ARG A 179 -34.98 -5.38 -12.61
N SER A 180 -34.65 -4.12 -12.91
CA SER A 180 -35.62 -3.01 -13.00
C SER A 180 -36.64 -3.19 -14.14
N ILE A 181 -36.23 -3.76 -15.27
CA ILE A 181 -37.11 -4.05 -16.40
C ILE A 181 -38.02 -5.23 -16.05
N ARG A 182 -37.47 -6.24 -15.36
CA ARG A 182 -38.23 -7.40 -14.90
C ARG A 182 -39.34 -7.02 -13.90
N GLU A 183 -39.07 -6.08 -13.00
CA GLU A 183 -40.07 -5.56 -12.06
C GLU A 183 -41.15 -4.71 -12.76
N ARG A 184 -40.79 -3.92 -13.76
CA ARG A 184 -41.79 -3.17 -14.55
C ARG A 184 -42.71 -4.09 -15.35
N ILE A 185 -42.16 -5.12 -16.00
CA ILE A 185 -42.94 -6.11 -16.74
C ILE A 185 -43.88 -6.88 -15.80
N ARG A 186 -43.42 -7.22 -14.59
CA ARG A 186 -44.26 -7.87 -13.58
C ARG A 186 -45.43 -6.97 -13.17
N LYS A 187 -45.16 -5.70 -12.85
CA LYS A 187 -46.23 -4.74 -12.48
C LYS A 187 -47.23 -4.48 -13.61
N GLN A 188 -46.78 -4.50 -14.87
CA GLN A 188 -47.69 -4.36 -16.01
C GLN A 188 -48.58 -5.59 -16.21
N ARG A 189 -48.09 -6.80 -15.92
CA ARG A 189 -48.89 -8.03 -15.96
C ARG A 189 -49.88 -8.18 -14.81
N GLU A 190 -49.61 -7.56 -13.67
CA GLU A 190 -50.53 -7.57 -12.52
C GLU A 190 -51.71 -6.59 -12.69
N ASN A 191 -51.64 -5.68 -13.67
CA ASN A 191 -52.68 -4.68 -13.99
C ASN A 191 -53.49 -4.98 -15.27
N GLN A 192 -53.30 -6.15 -15.87
CA GLN A 192 -54.15 -6.70 -16.95
C GLN A 192 -54.95 -7.87 -16.41
#